data_AF-A0A943TB66-F1
#
_entry.id   AF-A0A943TB66-F1
#
_cell.length_a   1.000
_cell.length_b   1.000
_cell.length_c   1.000
_cell.angle_alpha   90.00
_cell.angle_beta   90.00
_cell.angle_gamma   90.00
#
_symmetry.space_group_name_H-M   'P 1'
#
loop_
_entity.id
_entity.type
_entity.pdbx_description
1 polymer ?
#
loop_
_entity_poly.entity_id
_entity_poly.type
_entity_poly.pdbx_seq_one_letter_code
_entity_poly.pdbx_strand_id
1 'polypeptide(L)'
;MIPRSPHSASEHPLSPARQSSPPPVTADPSSAGTPAPSQDQLQHYLSVLGEYIRHAREYAQALHDSYADEVYALWHEHITYSATTDETSIASGTLSAVELEELTRKWVRLMREGRDMLHHETTIAADRAAAQDGFPLD
;
A
#
# COMPACT_ATOMS: atom_id res chain seq x y z
N MET A 1 7.63 -61.54 24.24
CA MET A 1 6.40 -62.23 23.80
C MET A 1 5.22 -61.47 24.36
N ILE A 2 4.35 -60.91 23.52
CA ILE A 2 3.11 -60.24 23.95
C ILE A 2 2.00 -61.32 24.02
N PRO A 3 1.26 -61.45 25.12
CA PRO A 3 -0.03 -62.13 25.11
C PRO A 3 -1.20 -61.13 25.10
N ARG A 4 -2.25 -61.56 24.40
CA ARG A 4 -3.48 -60.85 24.03
C ARG A 4 -4.43 -60.60 25.20
N SER A 5 -5.24 -59.55 25.04
CA SER A 5 -6.37 -59.10 25.87
C SER A 5 -7.41 -60.17 26.19
N PRO A 6 -8.23 -59.93 27.23
CA PRO A 6 -9.64 -60.26 27.16
C PRO A 6 -10.56 -59.06 27.42
N HIS A 7 -11.69 -59.12 26.74
CA HIS A 7 -12.85 -58.22 26.82
C HIS A 7 -13.82 -58.73 27.92
N SER A 8 -14.26 -57.85 28.82
CA SER A 8 -15.49 -57.93 29.67
C SER A 8 -15.50 -56.68 30.57
N ALA A 9 -16.61 -56.00 30.89
CA ALA A 9 -18.01 -56.41 30.92
C ALA A 9 -18.95 -55.26 30.52
N SER A 10 -20.09 -55.63 29.97
CA SER A 10 -21.28 -54.80 29.72
C SER A 10 -21.97 -54.39 31.02
N GLU A 11 -22.33 -53.12 31.16
CA GLU A 11 -23.53 -52.68 31.91
C GLU A 11 -24.19 -51.49 31.17
N HIS A 12 -25.47 -51.67 30.83
CA HIS A 12 -26.47 -50.77 30.23
C HIS A 12 -26.76 -49.51 31.09
N PRO A 13 -27.69 -48.57 30.72
CA PRO A 13 -28.38 -48.31 29.45
C PRO A 13 -28.41 -46.82 29.01
N LEU A 14 -28.99 -46.58 27.83
CA LEU A 14 -29.40 -45.31 27.24
C LEU A 14 -29.96 -44.26 28.23
N SER A 15 -29.52 -43.01 28.06
CA SER A 15 -30.20 -41.80 28.55
C SER A 15 -30.22 -40.73 27.45
N PRO A 16 -31.27 -39.89 27.42
CA PRO A 16 -31.89 -39.42 26.19
C PRO A 16 -31.08 -38.33 25.50
N ALA A 17 -31.27 -38.23 24.18
CA ALA A 17 -30.73 -37.15 23.35
C ALA A 17 -31.08 -35.79 23.96
N ARG A 18 -30.11 -35.19 24.67
CA ARG A 18 -30.08 -33.76 24.91
C ARG A 18 -29.90 -33.10 23.54
N GLN A 19 -31.01 -32.65 22.96
CA GLN A 19 -30.99 -31.60 21.94
C GLN A 19 -30.24 -30.41 22.53
N SER A 20 -28.94 -30.35 22.27
CA SER A 20 -28.14 -29.17 22.52
C SER A 20 -28.54 -28.16 21.44
N SER A 21 -29.21 -27.09 21.88
CA SER A 21 -29.45 -25.92 21.03
C SER A 21 -28.10 -25.48 20.44
N PRO A 22 -28.03 -25.09 19.16
CA PRO A 22 -26.84 -24.39 18.69
C PRO A 22 -26.66 -23.13 19.56
N PRO A 23 -25.43 -22.76 19.93
CA PRO A 23 -25.19 -21.51 20.64
C PRO A 23 -25.79 -20.36 19.81
N PRO A 24 -26.30 -19.28 20.45
CA PRO A 24 -26.62 -18.08 19.71
C PRO A 24 -25.38 -17.73 18.89
N VAL A 25 -25.56 -17.61 17.58
CA VAL A 25 -24.50 -17.14 16.68
C VAL A 25 -24.12 -15.76 17.19
N THR A 26 -23.07 -15.70 18.00
CA THR A 26 -22.40 -14.45 18.32
C THR A 26 -21.90 -13.96 16.98
N ALA A 27 -22.61 -12.96 16.43
CA ALA A 27 -22.21 -12.30 15.21
C ALA A 27 -20.73 -11.91 15.35
N ASP A 28 -19.93 -12.37 14.41
CA ASP A 28 -18.53 -12.02 14.28
C ASP A 28 -18.42 -10.48 14.26
N PRO A 29 -17.72 -9.83 15.21
CA PRO A 29 -17.50 -8.39 15.15
C PRO A 29 -16.64 -7.99 13.93
N SER A 30 -16.09 -8.94 13.17
CA SER A 30 -15.29 -8.68 11.97
C SER A 30 -16.12 -8.40 10.70
N SER A 31 -17.46 -8.43 10.79
CA SER A 31 -18.36 -8.03 9.69
C SER A 31 -19.13 -6.73 9.94
N ALA A 32 -18.75 -5.96 10.96
CA ALA A 32 -19.07 -4.54 10.98
C ALA A 32 -18.11 -3.86 10.00
N GLY A 33 -18.50 -3.83 8.72
CA GLY A 33 -17.78 -3.10 7.68
C GLY A 33 -17.39 -1.73 8.23
N THR A 34 -16.11 -1.37 8.06
CA THR A 34 -15.52 -0.12 8.54
C THR A 34 -16.54 1.01 8.34
N PRO A 35 -16.97 1.70 9.41
CA PRO A 35 -17.96 2.76 9.27
C PRO A 35 -17.47 3.75 8.21
N ALA A 36 -18.39 4.16 7.31
CA ALA A 36 -18.05 5.10 6.26
C ALA A 36 -17.35 6.33 6.88
N PRO A 37 -16.22 6.79 6.30
CA PRO A 37 -15.45 7.88 6.88
C PRO A 37 -16.31 9.13 6.99
N SER A 38 -16.13 9.91 8.06
CA SER A 38 -16.81 11.20 8.18
C SER A 38 -16.35 12.16 7.07
N GLN A 39 -17.16 13.19 6.78
CA GLN A 39 -16.82 14.17 5.75
C GLN A 39 -15.48 14.89 6.04
N ASP A 40 -15.20 15.23 7.29
CA ASP A 40 -13.92 15.81 7.69
C ASP A 40 -12.74 14.84 7.48
N GLN A 41 -12.93 13.55 7.78
CA GLN A 41 -11.91 12.52 7.52
C GLN A 41 -11.65 12.38 6.03
N LEU A 42 -12.71 12.35 5.21
CA LEU A 42 -12.60 12.28 3.76
C LEU A 42 -11.83 13.49 3.20
N GLN A 43 -12.13 14.70 3.66
CA GLN A 43 -11.42 15.90 3.23
C GLN A 43 -9.94 15.87 3.64
N HIS A 44 -9.65 15.41 4.85
CA HIS A 44 -8.27 15.22 5.28
C HIS A 44 -7.52 14.21 4.39
N TYR A 45 -8.15 13.08 4.06
CA TYR A 45 -7.56 12.09 3.15
C TYR A 45 -7.30 12.66 1.75
N LEU A 46 -8.25 13.40 1.19
CA LEU A 46 -8.10 14.03 -0.13
C LEU A 46 -6.95 15.06 -0.12
N SER A 47 -6.82 15.84 0.95
CA SER A 47 -5.71 16.77 1.11
C SER A 47 -4.37 16.05 1.16
N VAL A 48 -4.24 14.99 1.96
CA VAL A 48 -3.00 14.21 2.07
C VAL A 48 -2.64 13.51 0.75
N LEU A 49 -3.64 12.97 0.05
CA LEU A 49 -3.45 12.39 -1.28
C LEU A 49 -2.92 13.42 -2.28
N GLY A 50 -3.50 14.62 -2.29
CA GLY A 50 -3.01 15.73 -3.12
C GLY A 50 -1.53 16.06 -2.88
N GLU A 51 -1.09 16.02 -1.62
CA GLU A 51 0.32 16.23 -1.26
C GLU A 51 1.25 15.14 -1.82
N TYR A 52 0.82 13.87 -1.80
CA TYR A 52 1.60 12.79 -2.40
C TYR A 52 1.71 12.93 -3.92
N ILE A 53 0.63 13.32 -4.59
CA ILE A 53 0.63 13.60 -6.03
C ILE A 53 1.59 14.76 -6.35
N ARG A 54 1.51 15.85 -5.59
CA ARG A 54 2.39 17.02 -5.72
C ARG A 54 3.86 16.62 -5.60
N HIS A 55 4.22 15.90 -4.53
CA HIS A 55 5.59 15.48 -4.31
C HIS A 55 6.11 14.51 -5.39
N ALA A 56 5.28 13.58 -5.85
CA ALA A 56 5.66 12.68 -6.93
C ALA A 56 5.99 13.45 -8.22
N ARG A 57 5.20 14.48 -8.57
CA ARG A 57 5.48 15.38 -9.70
C ARG A 57 6.78 16.15 -9.50
N GLU A 58 7.02 16.70 -8.31
CA GLU A 58 8.25 17.45 -8.01
C GLU A 58 9.50 16.60 -8.19
N TYR A 59 9.50 15.37 -7.69
CA TYR A 59 10.64 14.47 -7.87
C TYR A 59 10.84 14.07 -9.33
N ALA A 60 9.75 13.81 -10.06
CA ALA A 60 9.82 13.45 -11.47
C ALA A 60 10.36 14.61 -12.32
N GLN A 61 9.90 15.85 -12.06
CA GLN A 61 10.42 17.04 -12.73
C GLN A 61 11.90 17.28 -12.40
N ALA A 62 12.30 17.16 -11.12
CA ALA A 62 13.69 17.33 -10.72
C ALA A 62 14.62 16.32 -11.41
N LEU A 63 14.18 15.05 -11.53
CA LEU A 63 14.91 14.02 -12.27
C LEU A 63 15.04 14.38 -13.76
N HIS A 64 13.94 14.81 -14.38
CA HIS A 64 13.91 15.19 -15.80
C HIS A 64 14.83 16.39 -16.11
N ASP A 65 14.82 17.41 -15.26
CA ASP A 65 15.61 18.63 -15.47
C ASP A 65 17.11 18.42 -15.21
N SER A 66 17.44 17.55 -14.25
CA SER A 66 18.83 17.38 -13.78
C SER A 66 19.60 16.34 -14.57
N TYR A 67 18.92 15.36 -15.17
CA TYR A 67 19.55 14.21 -15.80
C TYR A 67 19.01 13.99 -17.21
N ALA A 68 19.90 14.09 -18.20
CA ALA A 68 19.60 13.85 -19.61
C ALA A 68 19.53 12.35 -19.93
N ASP A 69 18.55 11.66 -19.33
CA ASP A 69 18.26 10.24 -19.54
C ASP A 69 16.80 10.06 -20.00
N GLU A 70 16.61 9.24 -21.03
CA GLU A 70 15.30 8.90 -21.60
C GLU A 70 14.37 8.26 -20.57
N VAL A 71 14.92 7.49 -19.62
CA VAL A 71 14.16 6.86 -18.54
C VAL A 71 13.49 7.92 -17.65
N TYR A 72 14.18 9.03 -17.35
CA TYR A 72 13.62 10.11 -16.53
C TYR A 72 12.59 10.93 -17.28
N ALA A 73 12.74 11.10 -18.59
CA ALA A 73 11.70 11.70 -19.43
C ALA A 73 10.41 10.85 -19.46
N LEU A 74 10.54 9.53 -19.67
CA LEU A 74 9.41 8.61 -19.66
C LEU A 74 8.73 8.52 -18.28
N TRP A 75 9.52 8.51 -17.20
CA TRP A 75 8.99 8.56 -15.85
C TRP A 75 8.21 9.85 -15.58
N HIS A 76 8.75 11.00 -16.00
CA HIS A 76 8.07 12.28 -15.87
C HIS A 76 6.75 12.33 -16.64
N GLU A 77 6.71 11.82 -17.87
CA GLU A 77 5.49 11.70 -18.65
C GLU A 77 4.46 10.79 -17.95
N HIS A 78 4.90 9.63 -17.47
CA HIS A 78 4.05 8.68 -16.75
C HIS A 78 3.41 9.30 -15.50
N ILE A 79 4.20 10.00 -14.68
CA ILE A 79 3.71 10.68 -13.47
C ILE A 79 2.74 11.81 -13.84
N THR A 80 3.06 12.61 -14.85
CA THR A 80 2.21 13.72 -15.29
C THR A 80 0.84 13.23 -15.79
N TYR A 81 0.84 12.21 -16.65
CA TYR A 81 -0.39 11.63 -17.18
C TYR A 81 -1.22 10.95 -16.08
N SER A 82 -0.58 10.15 -15.23
CA SER A 82 -1.24 9.47 -14.11
C SER A 82 -1.89 10.47 -13.16
N ALA A 83 -1.17 11.53 -12.78
CA ALA A 83 -1.67 12.55 -11.87
C ALA A 83 -2.87 13.27 -12.44
N THR A 84 -2.82 13.67 -13.72
CA THR A 84 -3.94 14.36 -14.39
C THR A 84 -5.20 13.50 -14.42
N THR A 85 -5.04 12.20 -14.71
CA THR A 85 -6.14 11.24 -14.76
C THR A 85 -6.76 11.02 -13.38
N ASP A 86 -5.91 10.79 -12.37
CA ASP A 86 -6.35 10.52 -11.01
C ASP A 86 -6.97 11.76 -10.36
N GLU A 87 -6.42 12.96 -10.58
CA GLU A 87 -6.99 14.23 -10.11
C GLU A 87 -8.37 14.50 -10.71
N THR A 88 -8.57 14.17 -11.99
CA THR A 88 -9.89 14.24 -12.64
C THR A 88 -10.88 13.28 -11.97
N SER A 89 -10.41 12.08 -11.61
CA SER A 89 -11.22 11.07 -10.94
C SER A 89 -11.54 11.46 -9.50
N ILE A 90 -10.63 12.15 -8.81
CA ILE A 90 -10.87 12.72 -7.48
C ILE A 90 -11.89 13.86 -7.57
N ALA A 91 -11.73 14.76 -8.56
CA ALA A 91 -12.60 15.92 -8.74
C ALA A 91 -14.03 15.55 -9.13
N SER A 92 -14.27 14.38 -9.75
CA SER A 92 -15.63 13.90 -10.03
C SER A 92 -16.41 13.57 -8.76
N GLY A 93 -15.74 13.31 -7.64
CA GLY A 93 -16.36 12.95 -6.37
C GLY A 93 -17.08 11.59 -6.38
N THR A 94 -16.88 10.78 -7.42
CA THR A 94 -17.57 9.48 -7.59
C THR A 94 -16.80 8.31 -6.98
N LEU A 95 -15.58 8.54 -6.49
CA LEU A 95 -14.72 7.50 -5.95
C LEU A 95 -15.24 6.99 -4.60
N SER A 96 -15.28 5.67 -4.48
CA SER A 96 -15.49 4.99 -3.22
C SER A 96 -14.28 5.15 -2.28
N ALA A 97 -14.50 4.88 -0.99
CA ALA A 97 -13.41 4.89 -0.01
C ALA A 97 -12.28 3.89 -0.34
N VAL A 98 -12.62 2.75 -0.94
CA VAL A 98 -11.64 1.74 -1.37
C VAL A 98 -10.78 2.26 -2.52
N GLU A 99 -11.40 2.88 -3.53
CA GLU A 99 -10.68 3.48 -4.66
C GLU A 99 -9.75 4.62 -4.20
N LEU A 100 -10.18 5.44 -3.23
CA LEU A 100 -9.34 6.47 -2.63
C LEU A 100 -8.15 5.89 -1.86
N GLU A 101 -8.34 4.79 -1.13
CA GLU A 101 -7.25 4.09 -0.45
C GLU A 101 -6.24 3.49 -1.45
N GLU A 102 -6.73 2.91 -2.55
CA GLU A 102 -5.89 2.39 -3.63
C GLU A 102 -5.08 3.49 -4.32
N LEU A 103 -5.71 4.62 -4.64
CA LEU A 103 -5.02 5.80 -5.16
C LEU A 103 -3.97 6.31 -4.17
N THR A 104 -4.29 6.37 -2.88
CA THR A 104 -3.34 6.77 -1.84
C THR A 104 -2.13 5.84 -1.81
N ARG A 105 -2.35 4.51 -1.81
CA ARG A 105 -1.24 3.54 -1.85
C ARG A 105 -0.40 3.66 -3.11
N LYS A 106 -1.03 3.89 -4.27
CA LYS A 106 -0.34 4.15 -5.54
C LYS A 106 0.57 5.37 -5.42
N TRP A 107 0.05 6.52 -5.00
CA TRP A 107 0.81 7.77 -4.95
C TRP A 107 1.89 7.78 -3.88
N VAL A 108 1.68 7.11 -2.74
CA VAL A 108 2.75 6.89 -1.75
C VAL A 108 3.91 6.09 -2.35
N ARG A 109 3.62 5.05 -3.14
CA ARG A 109 4.64 4.25 -3.81
C ARG A 109 5.42 5.10 -4.82
N LEU A 110 4.72 5.76 -5.74
CA LEU A 110 5.34 6.60 -6.78
C LEU A 110 6.20 7.73 -6.19
N MET A 111 5.72 8.36 -5.12
CA MET A 111 6.47 9.40 -4.39
C MET A 111 7.77 8.84 -3.79
N ARG A 112 7.72 7.65 -3.19
CA ARG A 112 8.93 7.00 -2.62
C ARG A 112 9.91 6.60 -3.71
N GLU A 113 9.42 6.00 -4.79
CA GLU A 113 10.25 5.62 -5.94
C GLU A 113 10.95 6.85 -6.53
N GLY A 114 10.23 7.94 -6.78
CA GLY A 114 10.82 9.18 -7.28
C GLY A 114 11.88 9.77 -6.34
N ARG A 115 11.61 9.78 -5.03
CA ARG A 115 12.59 10.23 -4.02
C ARG A 115 13.84 9.34 -3.99
N ASP A 116 13.66 8.04 -4.01
CA ASP A 116 14.76 7.08 -3.91
C ASP A 116 15.63 7.12 -5.18
N MET A 117 15.02 7.27 -6.36
CA MET A 117 15.73 7.54 -7.63
C MET A 117 16.52 8.85 -7.57
N LEU A 118 15.90 9.94 -7.10
CA LEU A 118 16.58 11.23 -6.98
C LEU A 118 17.78 11.17 -6.02
N HIS A 119 17.63 10.46 -4.90
CA HIS A 119 18.72 10.25 -3.95
C HIS A 119 19.86 9.43 -4.57
N HIS A 120 19.54 8.37 -5.31
CA HIS A 120 20.51 7.54 -5.99
C HIS A 120 21.34 8.35 -6.99
N GLU A 121 20.69 9.11 -7.86
CA GLU A 121 21.38 9.93 -8.85
C GLU A 121 22.21 11.05 -8.23
N THR A 122 21.69 11.69 -7.19
CA THR A 122 22.44 12.71 -6.44
C THR A 122 23.71 12.13 -5.83
N THR A 123 23.64 10.90 -5.30
CA THR A 123 24.80 10.21 -4.74
C THR A 123 25.84 9.91 -5.81
N ILE A 124 25.40 9.39 -6.96
CA ILE A 124 26.30 9.14 -8.11
C ILE A 124 26.94 10.45 -8.60
N ALA A 125 26.18 11.53 -8.70
CA ALA A 125 26.70 12.83 -9.12
C ALA A 125 27.75 13.37 -8.13
N ALA A 126 27.53 13.21 -6.82
CA ALA A 126 28.49 13.59 -5.79
C ALA A 126 29.78 12.75 -5.88
N ASP A 127 29.67 11.44 -6.06
CA ASP A 127 30.83 10.54 -6.22
C ASP A 127 31.65 10.91 -7.48
N ARG A 128 30.97 11.24 -8.60
CA ARG A 128 31.64 11.69 -9.82
C ARG A 128 32.39 13.01 -9.62
N ALA A 129 31.81 13.97 -8.90
CA ALA A 129 32.46 15.24 -8.61
C ALA A 129 33.72 15.04 -7.73
N ALA A 130 33.61 14.25 -6.67
CA ALA A 130 34.74 13.93 -5.80
C ALA A 130 35.89 13.23 -6.54
N ALA A 131 35.57 12.37 -7.53
CA ALA A 131 36.58 11.74 -8.38
C ALA A 131 37.28 12.75 -9.32
N GLN A 132 36.59 13.77 -9.80
CA GLN A 132 37.17 14.81 -10.67
C GLN A 132 38.04 15.79 -9.89
N ASP A 133 37.65 16.16 -8.67
CA ASP A 133 38.44 17.02 -7.77
C ASP A 133 39.69 16.31 -7.20
N GLY A 134 39.72 14.97 -7.24
CA GLY A 134 40.82 14.15 -6.75
C GLY A 134 41.97 13.91 -7.74
N PHE A 135 41.87 14.39 -8.99
CA PHE A 135 42.96 14.28 -9.97
C PHE A 135 43.87 15.54 -9.91
N PRO A 136 45.13 15.43 -9.43
CA PRO A 136 46.10 16.49 -9.64
C PRO A 136 46.39 16.62 -11.14
N LEU A 137 46.26 17.83 -11.66
CA LEU A 137 46.83 18.22 -12.95
C LEU A 137 48.35 18.33 -12.76
N ASP A 138 49.08 17.25 -13.06
CA ASP A 138 50.53 17.29 -13.32
C ASP A 138 50.79 17.65 -14.80
#